data_AF-A0A961E8I7-F1
#
_entry.id   AF-A0A961E8I7-F1
#
_cell.length_a   1.000
_cell.length_b   1.000
_cell.length_c   1.000
_cell.angle_alpha   90.00
_cell.angle_beta   90.00
_cell.angle_gamma   90.00
#
_symmetry.space_group_name_H-M   'P 1'
#
loop_
_entity.id
_entity.type
_entity.pdbx_description
1 polymer ?
#
loop_
_entity_poly.entity_id
_entity_poly.type
_entity_poly.pdbx_seq_one_letter_code
_entity_poly.pdbx_strand_id
1 'polypeptide(L)'
;MTIAPLAYIPSPSQGVWHLGPVPLRAYALFIVLGIIVAVWWGGRRWVARGGREGDILDIAIWAVPFGLIGGRLYHVITDWKTYFGDTPDDGKNAVDALRIWEGGLGIWGAVALGAVGAWIGARQYGIKLPAFGDAIAPPLLLAQAIGRLGNYFNQELYGRETDVPWGLKIYERIDESGHRDA
;
A
#
# COMPACT_ATOMS: atom_id res chain seq x y z
N MET A 1 2.72 15.40 -36.64
CA MET A 1 1.28 15.58 -36.40
C MET A 1 0.93 14.75 -35.18
N THR A 2 0.61 15.37 -34.05
CA THR A 2 0.05 14.67 -32.88
C THR A 2 -1.39 14.31 -33.22
N ILE A 3 -1.65 13.01 -33.40
CA ILE A 3 -3.02 12.51 -33.61
C ILE A 3 -3.73 12.65 -32.26
N ALA A 4 -4.79 13.46 -32.20
CA ALA A 4 -5.59 13.54 -30.98
C ALA A 4 -6.17 12.14 -30.67
N PRO A 5 -5.98 11.59 -29.46
CA PRO A 5 -6.42 10.24 -29.15
C PRO A 5 -7.95 10.16 -29.23
N LEU A 6 -8.46 9.11 -29.88
CA LEU A 6 -9.90 8.88 -30.11
C LEU A 6 -10.69 8.78 -28.80
N ALA A 7 -10.06 8.24 -27.75
CA ALA A 7 -10.60 8.13 -26.40
C ALA A 7 -9.45 8.02 -25.39
N TYR A 8 -9.75 8.22 -24.11
CA TYR A 8 -8.84 7.98 -22.99
C TYR A 8 -9.61 7.63 -21.71
N ILE A 9 -8.97 6.92 -20.79
CA ILE A 9 -9.47 6.73 -19.43
C ILE A 9 -9.16 8.01 -18.63
N PRO A 10 -10.16 8.70 -18.05
CA PRO A 10 -9.90 9.89 -17.25
C PRO A 10 -9.29 9.50 -15.91
N SER A 11 -8.30 10.23 -15.41
CA SER A 11 -7.84 10.06 -14.03
C SER A 11 -8.68 10.91 -13.05
N PRO A 12 -8.78 10.51 -11.76
CA PRO A 12 -9.50 11.30 -10.77
C PRO A 12 -8.80 12.62 -10.48
N SER A 13 -9.55 13.73 -10.53
CA SER A 13 -9.02 15.07 -10.25
C SER A 13 -8.55 15.25 -8.80
N GLN A 14 -9.11 14.48 -7.86
CA GLN A 14 -8.78 14.51 -6.44
C GLN A 14 -8.45 13.11 -5.90
N GLY A 15 -7.41 13.01 -5.07
CA GLY A 15 -7.01 11.78 -4.36
C GLY A 15 -7.11 11.90 -2.83
N VAL A 16 -7.47 13.08 -2.32
CA VAL A 16 -7.57 13.38 -0.89
C VAL A 16 -8.86 14.13 -0.62
N TRP A 17 -9.58 13.72 0.42
CA TRP A 17 -10.75 14.42 0.94
C TRP A 17 -10.48 14.84 2.39
N HIS A 18 -10.85 16.05 2.78
CA HIS A 18 -10.63 16.51 4.15
C HIS A 18 -11.90 16.35 5.00
N LEU A 19 -11.83 15.56 6.07
CA LEU A 19 -12.82 15.52 7.13
C LEU A 19 -12.32 16.40 8.29
N GLY A 20 -12.59 17.70 8.19
CA GLY A 20 -11.99 18.68 9.10
C GLY A 20 -10.45 18.64 8.99
N PRO A 21 -9.70 18.46 10.10
CA PRO A 21 -8.24 18.42 10.07
C PRO A 21 -7.66 17.09 9.54
N VAL A 22 -8.49 16.07 9.28
CA VAL A 22 -8.02 14.74 8.91
C VAL A 22 -8.07 14.54 7.39
N PRO A 23 -6.92 14.41 6.70
CA PRO A 23 -6.89 14.07 5.29
C PRO A 23 -7.21 12.58 5.08
N LEU A 24 -8.34 12.28 4.44
CA LEU A 24 -8.68 10.96 3.92
C LEU A 24 -8.05 10.76 2.55
N ARG A 25 -7.02 9.92 2.49
CA ARG A 25 -6.30 9.61 1.26
C ARG A 25 -6.91 8.39 0.58
N ALA A 26 -7.20 8.48 -0.71
CA ALA A 26 -7.81 7.39 -1.48
C ALA A 26 -7.01 6.10 -1.40
N TYR A 27 -5.68 6.16 -1.54
CA TYR A 27 -4.83 4.97 -1.45
C TYR A 27 -4.98 4.26 -0.11
N ALA A 28 -5.10 4.99 1.01
CA ALA A 28 -5.26 4.41 2.33
C ALA A 28 -6.60 3.65 2.45
N LEU A 29 -7.67 4.21 1.88
CA LEU A 29 -8.97 3.55 1.82
C LEU A 29 -8.92 2.24 1.01
N PHE A 30 -8.24 2.24 -0.14
CA PHE A 30 -8.08 1.02 -0.95
C PHE A 30 -7.18 -0.03 -0.29
N ILE A 31 -6.14 0.38 0.44
CA ILE A 31 -5.32 -0.55 1.24
C ILE A 31 -6.17 -1.20 2.33
N VAL A 32 -6.92 -0.40 3.11
CA VAL A 32 -7.81 -0.91 4.16
C VAL A 32 -8.86 -1.84 3.57
N LEU A 33 -9.47 -1.46 2.45
CA LEU A 33 -10.42 -2.32 1.72
C LEU A 33 -9.77 -3.64 1.30
N GLY A 34 -8.55 -3.59 0.76
CA GLY A 34 -7.77 -4.77 0.39
C GLY A 34 -7.53 -5.70 1.58
N ILE A 35 -7.16 -5.15 2.74
CA ILE A 35 -6.98 -5.92 4.00
C ILE A 35 -8.29 -6.57 4.43
N ILE A 36 -9.40 -5.82 4.42
CA ILE A 36 -10.72 -6.35 4.79
C ILE A 36 -11.10 -7.51 3.87
N VAL A 37 -10.94 -7.34 2.56
CA VAL A 37 -11.22 -8.40 1.57
C VAL A 37 -10.31 -9.61 1.79
N ALA A 38 -9.02 -9.40 2.05
CA ALA A 38 -8.07 -10.48 2.33
C ALA A 38 -8.46 -11.29 3.57
N VAL A 39 -8.79 -10.62 4.67
CA VAL A 39 -9.19 -11.27 5.93
C VAL A 39 -10.54 -11.97 5.78
N TRP A 40 -11.54 -11.32 5.18
CA TRP A 40 -12.88 -11.88 5.01
C TRP A 40 -12.89 -13.10 4.08
N TRP A 41 -12.31 -12.97 2.89
CA TRP A 41 -12.28 -14.07 1.92
C TRP A 41 -11.30 -15.17 2.35
N GLY A 42 -10.14 -14.79 2.91
CA GLY A 42 -9.20 -15.73 3.52
C GLY A 42 -9.82 -16.51 4.66
N GLY A 43 -10.57 -15.84 5.54
CA GLY A 43 -11.33 -16.45 6.62
C GLY A 43 -12.33 -17.48 6.13
N ARG A 44 -13.14 -17.13 5.11
CA ARG A 44 -14.06 -18.09 4.47
C ARG A 44 -13.34 -19.32 3.91
N ARG A 45 -12.21 -19.12 3.23
CA ARG A 45 -11.41 -20.22 2.69
C ARG A 45 -10.77 -21.08 3.77
N TRP A 46 -10.37 -20.46 4.87
CA TRP A 46 -9.78 -21.14 6.03
C TRP A 46 -10.79 -22.03 6.73
N VAL A 47 -11.98 -21.49 7.02
CA VAL A 47 -13.07 -22.26 7.64
C VAL A 47 -13.51 -23.42 6.75
N ALA A 48 -13.62 -23.20 5.43
CA ALA A 48 -13.92 -24.27 4.48
C ALA A 48 -12.87 -25.40 4.45
N ARG A 49 -11.67 -25.17 4.99
CA ARG A 49 -10.58 -26.15 5.10
C ARG A 49 -10.47 -26.77 6.50
N GLY A 50 -11.44 -26.53 7.38
CA GLY A 50 -11.45 -27.03 8.76
C GLY A 50 -10.74 -26.13 9.76
N GLY A 51 -10.34 -24.93 9.35
CA GLY A 51 -9.83 -23.90 10.25
C GLY A 51 -10.94 -23.28 11.10
N ARG A 52 -10.56 -22.59 12.19
CA ARG A 52 -11.52 -21.91 13.07
C ARG A 52 -11.74 -20.48 12.59
N GLU A 53 -12.97 -19.99 12.76
CA GLU A 53 -13.28 -18.59 12.52
C GLU A 53 -12.44 -17.68 13.43
N GLY A 54 -11.93 -16.57 12.89
CA GLY A 54 -11.06 -15.64 13.62
C GLY A 54 -9.55 -15.92 13.45
N ASP A 55 -9.13 -17.15 13.16
CA ASP A 55 -7.71 -17.51 13.04
C ASP A 55 -6.93 -16.63 12.02
N ILE A 56 -7.57 -16.28 10.89
CA ILE A 56 -6.96 -15.40 9.88
C ILE A 56 -6.78 -13.97 10.41
N LEU A 57 -7.75 -13.48 11.18
CA LEU A 57 -7.68 -12.16 11.81
C LEU A 57 -6.61 -12.16 12.90
N ASP A 58 -6.55 -13.21 13.72
CA ASP A 58 -5.54 -13.41 14.76
C ASP A 58 -4.11 -13.37 14.18
N ILE A 59 -3.88 -13.99 13.03
CA ILE A 59 -2.59 -13.90 12.31
C ILE A 59 -2.39 -12.49 11.72
N ALA A 60 -3.42 -11.86 11.18
CA ALA A 60 -3.32 -10.51 10.60
C ALA A 60 -2.92 -9.44 11.63
N ILE A 61 -3.33 -9.60 12.90
CA ILE A 61 -2.92 -8.73 14.02
C ILE A 61 -1.40 -8.71 14.20
N TRP A 62 -0.71 -9.80 13.86
CA TRP A 62 0.76 -9.84 13.86
C TRP A 62 1.35 -9.39 12.52
N ALA A 63 0.79 -9.86 11.40
CA ALA A 63 1.34 -9.61 10.07
C ALA A 63 1.31 -8.13 9.68
N VAL A 64 0.21 -7.41 9.98
CA VAL A 64 0.03 -6.01 9.55
C VAL A 64 1.00 -5.06 10.26
N PRO A 65 1.13 -5.05 11.60
CA PRO A 65 2.09 -4.18 12.29
C PRO A 65 3.54 -4.48 11.89
N PHE A 66 3.92 -5.75 11.78
CA PHE A 66 5.26 -6.11 11.33
C PHE A 66 5.53 -5.65 9.89
N GLY A 67 4.54 -5.77 9.01
CA GLY A 67 4.64 -5.24 7.65
C GLY A 67 4.82 -3.72 7.62
N LEU A 68 4.09 -2.99 8.46
CA LEU A 68 4.24 -1.54 8.56
C LEU A 68 5.63 -1.14 9.07
N ILE A 69 6.11 -1.80 10.12
CA ILE A 69 7.46 -1.59 10.67
C ILE A 69 8.51 -1.91 9.62
N GLY A 70 8.38 -3.04 8.92
CA GLY A 70 9.35 -3.44 7.91
C GLY A 70 9.37 -2.56 6.69
N GLY A 71 8.20 -2.11 6.24
CA GLY A 71 8.11 -1.15 5.15
C GLY A 71 8.84 0.14 5.49
N ARG A 72 8.69 0.61 6.73
CA ARG A 72 9.40 1.80 7.18
C ARG A 72 10.90 1.56 7.28
N LEU A 73 11.31 0.46 7.92
CA LEU A 73 12.72 0.12 8.09
C LEU A 73 13.43 0.01 6.73
N TYR A 74 12.81 -0.66 5.76
CA TYR A 74 13.37 -0.78 4.42
C TYR A 74 13.55 0.58 3.75
N HIS A 75 12.54 1.44 3.81
CA HIS A 75 12.62 2.78 3.21
C HIS A 75 13.71 3.64 3.88
N VAL A 76 13.84 3.57 5.21
CA VAL A 76 14.91 4.28 5.94
C VAL A 76 16.30 3.76 5.55
N ILE A 77 16.44 2.46 5.31
CA ILE A 77 17.71 1.86 4.87
C ILE A 77 18.04 2.26 3.42
N THR A 78 17.07 2.21 2.50
CA THR A 78 17.31 2.52 1.08
C THR A 78 17.46 4.00 0.81
N ASP A 79 16.70 4.83 1.53
CA ASP A 79 16.63 6.28 1.34
C ASP A 79 17.21 7.02 2.55
N TRP A 80 18.26 6.46 3.16
CA TRP A 80 18.86 6.98 4.40
C TRP A 80 19.28 8.45 4.32
N LYS A 81 19.75 8.90 3.15
CA LYS A 81 20.12 10.30 2.87
C LYS A 81 18.95 11.27 3.04
N THR A 82 17.72 10.79 2.85
CA THR A 82 16.49 11.57 3.03
C THR A 82 16.26 11.94 4.49
N TYR A 83 16.82 11.16 5.44
CA TYR A 83 16.60 11.34 6.87
C TYR A 83 17.84 11.86 7.61
N PHE A 84 19.03 11.47 7.18
CA PHE A 84 20.28 11.75 7.90
C PHE A 84 21.19 12.78 7.20
N GLY A 85 20.84 13.21 5.98
CA GLY A 85 21.69 14.13 5.20
C GLY A 85 22.97 13.47 4.70
N ASP A 86 23.68 14.18 3.84
CA ASP A 86 25.07 13.86 3.49
C ASP A 86 26.05 14.60 4.44
N THR A 87 25.60 15.70 5.07
CA THR A 87 26.37 16.42 6.09
C THR A 87 25.52 16.76 7.33
N PRO A 88 26.14 16.94 8.52
CA PRO A 88 25.42 17.25 9.76
C PRO A 88 24.57 18.53 9.74
N ASP A 89 24.84 19.45 8.81
CA ASP A 89 24.20 20.77 8.70
C ASP A 89 23.05 20.81 7.67
N ASP A 90 22.67 19.67 7.07
CA ASP A 90 21.62 19.61 6.04
C ASP A 90 20.19 19.89 6.58
N GLY A 91 20.05 20.19 7.87
CA GLY A 91 18.76 20.50 8.49
C GLY A 91 17.78 19.31 8.55
N LYS A 92 18.25 18.09 8.30
CA LYS A 92 17.43 16.88 8.30
C LYS A 92 17.33 16.27 9.69
N ASN A 93 16.13 15.77 10.03
CA ASN A 93 15.84 15.27 11.36
C ASN A 93 15.67 13.75 11.34
N ALA A 94 16.52 13.03 12.08
CA ALA A 94 16.42 11.59 12.25
C ALA A 94 15.05 11.14 12.79
N VAL A 95 14.33 12.00 13.52
CA VAL A 95 12.97 11.72 14.01
C VAL A 95 11.97 11.56 12.85
N ASP A 96 12.23 12.15 11.69
CA ASP A 96 11.38 11.99 10.51
C ASP A 96 11.36 10.53 10.04
N ALA A 97 12.40 9.73 10.32
CA ALA A 97 12.41 8.29 10.06
C ALA A 97 11.32 7.51 10.84
N LEU A 98 10.74 8.08 11.90
CA LEU A 98 9.63 7.46 12.64
C LEU A 98 8.24 7.91 12.16
N ARG A 99 8.18 8.95 11.33
CA ARG A 99 6.93 9.54 10.84
C ARG A 99 6.32 8.72 9.71
N ILE A 100 5.75 7.57 10.07
CA ILE A 100 5.07 6.66 9.13
C ILE A 100 3.86 7.29 8.42
N TRP A 101 3.30 8.37 8.98
CA TRP A 101 2.15 9.08 8.41
C TRP A 101 2.53 10.06 7.28
N GLU A 102 3.81 10.36 7.10
CA GLU A 102 4.32 11.19 6.00
C GLU A 102 4.54 10.37 4.71
N GLY A 103 4.22 9.08 4.71
CA GLY A 103 4.47 8.17 3.61
C GLY A 103 5.85 7.50 3.70
N GLY A 104 6.33 6.88 2.62
CA GLY A 104 7.64 6.25 2.59
C GLY A 104 7.67 4.87 3.25
N LEU A 105 7.01 3.90 2.61
CA LEU A 105 7.01 2.49 3.02
C LEU A 105 7.49 1.63 1.85
N GLY A 106 8.59 0.92 2.05
CA GLY A 106 9.13 -0.01 1.06
C GLY A 106 8.39 -1.34 1.03
N ILE A 107 7.84 -1.72 -0.12
CA ILE A 107 7.05 -2.96 -0.25
C ILE A 107 7.86 -4.21 0.14
N TRP A 108 9.15 -4.26 -0.18
CA TRP A 108 10.00 -5.41 0.12
C TRP A 108 10.21 -5.60 1.62
N GLY A 109 10.38 -4.51 2.36
CA GLY A 109 10.41 -4.55 3.82
C GLY A 109 9.09 -4.99 4.43
N ALA A 110 7.98 -4.49 3.89
CA ALA A 110 6.66 -4.84 4.35
C ALA A 110 6.32 -6.32 4.10
N VAL A 111 6.69 -6.86 2.94
CA VAL A 111 6.50 -8.29 2.62
C VAL A 111 7.37 -9.16 3.53
N ALA A 112 8.66 -8.82 3.69
CA ALA A 112 9.59 -9.62 4.48
C ALA A 112 9.17 -9.69 5.96
N LEU A 113 8.98 -8.55 6.62
CA LEU A 113 8.59 -8.55 8.03
C LEU A 113 7.13 -8.91 8.22
N GLY A 114 6.23 -8.59 7.27
CA GLY A 114 4.86 -9.09 7.29
C GLY A 114 4.78 -10.61 7.29
N ALA A 115 5.64 -11.29 6.51
CA ALA A 115 5.76 -12.75 6.54
C ALA A 115 6.29 -13.28 7.89
N VAL A 116 7.24 -12.57 8.51
CA VAL A 116 7.71 -12.88 9.87
C VAL A 116 6.58 -12.73 10.89
N GLY A 117 5.79 -11.65 10.82
CA GLY A 117 4.63 -11.45 11.67
C GLY A 117 3.59 -12.56 11.48
N ALA A 118 3.29 -12.93 10.23
CA ALA A 118 2.40 -14.04 9.93
C ALA A 118 2.91 -15.38 10.49
N TRP A 119 4.23 -15.62 10.43
CA TRP A 119 4.85 -16.81 11.01
C TRP A 119 4.77 -16.84 12.54
N ILE A 120 5.01 -15.71 13.21
CA ILE A 120 4.86 -15.58 14.67
C ILE A 120 3.41 -15.86 15.07
N GLY A 121 2.46 -15.19 14.41
CA GLY A 121 1.03 -15.40 14.66
C GLY A 121 0.63 -16.85 14.43
N ALA A 122 0.99 -17.43 13.27
CA ALA A 122 0.67 -18.82 12.97
C ALA A 122 1.23 -19.79 14.03
N ARG A 123 2.46 -19.58 14.52
CA ARG A 123 3.02 -20.38 15.62
C ARG A 123 2.27 -20.21 16.93
N GLN A 124 1.91 -18.99 17.30
CA GLN A 124 1.20 -18.71 18.55
C GLN A 124 -0.17 -19.40 18.61
N TYR A 125 -0.85 -19.53 17.47
CA TYR A 125 -2.16 -20.16 17.37
C TYR A 125 -2.11 -21.62 16.89
N GLY A 126 -0.92 -22.23 16.78
CA GLY A 126 -0.77 -23.64 16.36
C GLY A 126 -1.14 -23.92 14.90
N ILE A 127 -1.16 -22.89 14.05
CA ILE A 127 -1.53 -22.96 12.64
C ILE A 127 -0.30 -23.26 11.78
N LYS A 128 -0.44 -24.22 10.86
CA LYS A 128 0.61 -24.54 9.89
C LYS A 128 0.70 -23.43 8.84
N LEU A 129 1.85 -22.76 8.76
CA LEU A 129 2.08 -21.65 7.84
C LEU A 129 1.77 -21.97 6.36
N PRO A 130 2.10 -23.15 5.81
CA PRO A 130 1.72 -23.48 4.43
C PRO A 130 0.21 -23.54 4.22
N ALA A 131 -0.54 -24.10 5.17
CA ALA A 131 -1.99 -24.17 5.09
C ALA A 131 -2.64 -22.79 5.16
N PHE A 132 -2.09 -21.90 6.00
CA PHE A 132 -2.46 -20.49 6.04
C PHE A 132 -2.17 -19.80 4.69
N GLY A 133 -0.97 -20.02 4.15
CA GLY A 133 -0.53 -19.51 2.84
C GLY A 133 -1.50 -19.88 1.72
N ASP A 134 -1.89 -21.15 1.63
CA ASP A 134 -2.85 -21.65 0.62
C ASP A 134 -4.25 -21.03 0.74
N ALA A 135 -4.66 -20.69 1.96
CA ALA A 135 -5.93 -20.03 2.22
C ALA A 135 -5.87 -18.55 1.79
N ILE A 136 -4.79 -17.85 2.14
CA ILE A 136 -4.66 -16.40 1.98
C ILE A 136 -4.12 -15.97 0.61
N ALA A 137 -3.46 -16.85 -0.15
CA ALA A 137 -2.82 -16.49 -1.42
C ALA A 137 -3.79 -15.86 -2.45
N PRO A 138 -4.97 -16.43 -2.75
CA PRO A 138 -5.90 -15.79 -3.68
C PRO A 138 -6.47 -14.45 -3.17
N PRO A 139 -6.92 -14.34 -1.90
CA PRO A 139 -7.32 -13.05 -1.34
C PRO A 139 -6.22 -11.99 -1.33
N LEU A 140 -4.97 -12.38 -1.11
CA LEU A 140 -3.82 -11.47 -1.11
C LEU A 140 -3.57 -10.88 -2.51
N LEU A 141 -3.70 -11.69 -3.56
CA LEU A 141 -3.61 -11.21 -4.96
C LEU A 141 -4.72 -10.21 -5.28
N LEU A 142 -5.95 -10.47 -4.83
CA LEU A 142 -7.05 -9.53 -5.01
C LEU A 142 -6.83 -8.24 -4.22
N ALA A 143 -6.31 -8.32 -2.99
CA ALA A 143 -5.94 -7.14 -2.21
C ALA A 143 -4.90 -6.27 -2.92
N GLN A 144 -3.90 -6.89 -3.58
CA GLN A 144 -2.94 -6.17 -4.42
C GLN A 144 -3.63 -5.47 -5.60
N ALA A 145 -4.57 -6.13 -6.28
CA ALA A 145 -5.33 -5.52 -7.37
C ALA A 145 -6.19 -4.33 -6.88
N ILE A 146 -6.82 -4.44 -5.72
CA ILE A 146 -7.57 -3.35 -5.09
C ILE A 146 -6.61 -2.19 -4.76
N GLY A 147 -5.41 -2.48 -4.24
CA GLY A 147 -4.37 -1.47 -4.00
C GLY A 147 -3.98 -0.67 -5.25
N ARG A 148 -4.01 -1.30 -6.44
CA ARG A 148 -3.75 -0.61 -7.72
C ARG A 148 -4.79 0.44 -8.06
N LEU A 149 -6.03 0.28 -7.60
CA LEU A 149 -7.03 1.35 -7.70
C LEU A 149 -6.62 2.55 -6.85
N GLY A 150 -6.00 2.33 -5.69
CA GLY A 150 -5.38 3.38 -4.89
C GLY A 150 -4.34 4.17 -5.67
N ASN A 151 -3.44 3.49 -6.40
CA ASN A 151 -2.46 4.15 -7.26
C ASN A 151 -3.12 4.95 -8.39
N TYR A 152 -4.22 4.47 -8.95
CA TYR A 152 -4.99 5.21 -9.96
C TYR A 152 -5.57 6.53 -9.42
N PHE A 153 -6.11 6.54 -8.19
CA PHE A 153 -6.56 7.79 -7.55
C PHE A 153 -5.40 8.70 -7.14
N ASN A 154 -4.29 8.11 -6.69
CA ASN A 154 -3.09 8.87 -6.35
C ASN A 154 -2.33 9.37 -7.59
N GLN A 155 -2.66 8.85 -8.78
CA GLN A 155 -1.95 9.06 -10.04
C GLN A 155 -0.45 8.74 -9.92
N GLU A 156 -0.15 7.56 -9.39
CA GLU A 156 1.23 7.06 -9.27
C GLU A 156 1.37 5.69 -9.96
N LEU A 157 2.61 5.28 -10.26
CA LEU A 157 2.94 3.96 -10.84
C LEU A 157 2.19 3.65 -12.16
N TYR A 158 1.89 4.67 -12.96
CA TYR A 158 1.35 4.50 -14.32
C TYR A 158 2.44 4.05 -15.30
N GLY A 159 1.99 3.50 -16.44
CA GLY A 159 2.87 2.99 -17.48
C GLY A 159 3.53 4.08 -18.33
N ARG A 160 4.20 3.64 -19.41
CA ARG A 160 4.77 4.53 -20.41
C ARG A 160 3.70 5.33 -21.16
N GLU A 161 4.11 6.47 -21.72
CA GLU A 161 3.31 7.25 -22.65
C GLU A 161 2.79 6.39 -23.81
N THR A 162 1.55 6.64 -24.23
CA THR A 162 0.89 5.86 -25.26
C THR A 162 -0.24 6.65 -25.93
N ASP A 163 -0.40 6.44 -27.24
CA ASP A 163 -1.44 7.07 -28.05
C ASP A 163 -2.67 6.16 -28.30
N VAL A 164 -2.72 5.00 -27.65
CA VAL A 164 -3.83 4.04 -27.79
C VAL A 164 -5.09 4.54 -27.08
N PRO A 165 -6.31 4.17 -27.53
CA PRO A 165 -7.57 4.74 -27.02
C PRO A 165 -7.94 4.35 -25.58
N TRP A 166 -7.18 3.44 -24.96
CA TRP A 166 -7.30 3.07 -23.54
C TRP A 166 -6.16 3.66 -22.68
N GLY A 167 -5.40 4.62 -23.21
CA GLY A 167 -4.42 5.36 -22.44
C GLY A 167 -5.06 6.07 -21.25
N LEU A 168 -4.36 6.08 -20.11
CA LEU A 168 -4.77 6.84 -18.94
C LEU A 168 -4.32 8.29 -19.09
N LYS A 169 -5.26 9.23 -19.09
CA LYS A 169 -4.94 10.66 -19.10
C LYS A 169 -4.68 11.12 -17.67
N ILE A 170 -3.43 11.47 -17.38
CA ILE A 170 -3.01 12.04 -16.10
C ILE A 170 -3.54 13.47 -16.00
N TYR A 171 -4.21 13.76 -14.88
CA TYR A 171 -4.75 15.08 -14.61
C TYR A 171 -3.69 15.86 -13.84
N GLU A 172 -3.17 16.91 -14.46
CA GLU A 172 -2.17 17.78 -13.84
C GLU A 172 -2.84 18.59 -12.73
N ARG A 173 -2.61 18.18 -11.47
CA ARG A 173 -3.05 18.92 -10.30
C ARG A 173 -2.10 20.10 -10.13
N ILE A 174 -2.63 21.31 -10.19
CA ILE A 174 -1.85 22.54 -10.03
C ILE A 174 -2.38 23.21 -8.76
N ASP A 175 -1.50 23.49 -7.81
CA ASP A 175 -1.85 24.21 -6.60
C ASP A 175 -2.12 25.71 -6.88
N GLU A 176 -2.61 26.45 -5.88
CA GLU A 176 -2.90 27.89 -6.02
C GLU A 176 -1.65 28.74 -6.35
N SER A 177 -0.46 28.19 -6.16
CA SER A 177 0.83 28.81 -6.46
C SER A 177 1.41 28.40 -7.82
N GLY A 178 0.70 27.59 -8.60
CA GLY A 178 1.12 27.14 -9.94
C GLY A 178 2.07 25.94 -9.94
N HIS A 179 2.33 25.31 -8.79
CA HIS A 179 3.15 24.12 -8.72
C HIS A 179 2.33 22.87 -9.02
N ARG A 180 2.96 21.93 -9.73
CA ARG A 180 2.39 20.60 -9.97
C ARG A 180 2.41 19.82 -8.65
N ASP A 181 1.24 19.41 -8.19
CA ASP A 181 1.10 18.41 -7.14
C ASP A 181 1.69 17.11 -7.69
N ALA A 182 2.82 16.69 -7.11
CA ALA A 182 3.53 15.47 -7.48
C ALA A 182 2.80 14.20 -7.01
#